data_AF-A0A380H0L5-F1
#
_entry.id   AF-A0A380H0L5-F1
#
_cell.length_a   1.000
_cell.length_b   1.000
_cell.length_c   1.000
_cell.angle_alpha   90.00
_cell.angle_beta   90.00
_cell.angle_gamma   90.00
#
_symmetry.space_group_name_H-M   'P 1'
#
loop_
_entity.id
_entity.type
_entity.pdbx_description
1 polymer ?
#
loop_
_entity_poly.entity_id
_entity_poly.type
_entity_poly.pdbx_seq_one_letter_code
_entity_poly.pdbx_strand_id
1 'polypeptide(L)' 'MKIAIAGSGALGSGFGAKLFQHGYDVTLIDG' A
#
# COMPACT_ATOMS: atom_id res chain seq x y z
N MET A 1 -10.85 -3.36 6.13
CA MET A 1 -9.94 -2.51 6.94
C MET A 1 -9.15 -1.64 5.97
N LYS A 2 -9.00 -0.34 6.23
CA LYS A 2 -8.30 0.59 5.32
C LYS A 2 -6.85 0.78 5.77
N ILE A 3 -5.91 0.66 4.84
CA ILE A 3 -4.47 0.71 5.11
C ILE A 3 -3.85 1.83 4.28
N ALA A 4 -3.20 2.79 4.93
CA ALA A 4 -2.43 3.83 4.27
C ALA A 4 -0.93 3.52 4.36
N ILE A 5 -0.22 3.60 3.23
CA ILE A 5 1.23 3.39 3.16
C ILE A 5 1.88 4.72 2.81
N ALA A 6 2.55 5.34 3.78
CA ALA A 6 3.31 6.57 3.59
C ALA A 6 4.75 6.25 3.17
N GLY A 7 5.15 6.74 1.99
CA GLY A 7 6.38 6.39 1.29
C GLY A 7 6.13 5.26 0.30
N SER A 8 5.69 5.62 -0.90
CA SER A 8 5.25 4.67 -1.94
C SER A 8 6.37 4.26 -2.91
N GLY A 9 7.64 4.42 -2.52
CA GLY A 9 8.79 3.88 -3.24
C GLY A 9 8.74 2.36 -3.45
N ALA A 10 9.78 1.76 -4.02
CA ALA A 10 9.77 0.35 -4.44
C ALA A 10 9.24 -0.65 -3.38
N LEU A 11 9.60 -0.44 -2.12
CA LEU A 11 9.12 -1.28 -1.01
C LEU A 11 7.68 -0.99 -0.59
N GLY A 12 7.29 0.29 -0.50
CA GLY A 12 5.92 0.69 -0.13
C GLY A 12 4.91 0.24 -1.18
N SER A 13 5.25 0.37 -2.45
CA SER A 13 4.45 -0.12 -3.57
C SER A 13 4.34 -1.65 -3.58
N GLY A 14 5.45 -2.38 -3.35
CA GLY A 14 5.43 -3.84 -3.29
C GLY A 14 4.63 -4.39 -2.11
N PHE A 15 4.72 -3.72 -0.95
CA PHE A 15 3.94 -4.07 0.24
C PHE A 15 2.45 -3.78 0.03
N GLY A 16 2.11 -2.61 -0.52
CA GLY A 16 0.74 -2.24 -0.83
C GLY A 16 0.08 -3.16 -1.85
N ALA A 17 0.81 -3.58 -2.88
CA ALA A 17 0.32 -4.51 -3.89
C ALA A 17 -0.06 -5.88 -3.28
N LYS A 18 0.77 -6.41 -2.37
CA LYS A 18 0.45 -7.68 -1.67
C LYS A 18 -0.79 -7.53 -0.78
N LEU A 19 -0.90 -6.44 -0.05
CA LEU A 19 -2.07 -6.18 0.80
C LEU A 19 -3.35 -6.03 -0.04
N PHE A 20 -3.26 -5.35 -1.18
CA PHE A 20 -4.38 -5.23 -2.11
C PHE A 20 -4.82 -6.60 -2.66
N GLN A 21 -3.87 -7.48 -2.99
CA GLN A 21 -4.16 -8.86 -3.44
C GLN A 21 -4.89 -9.70 -2.37
N HIS A 22 -4.68 -9.40 -1.09
CA HIS A 22 -5.40 -10.04 0.01
C HIS A 22 -6.78 -9.41 0.30
N GLY A 23 -7.25 -8.48 -0.54
CA GLY A 23 -8.56 -7.85 -0.41
C GLY A 23 -8.60 -6.70 0.60
N TYR A 24 -7.45 -6.17 1.01
CA TYR A 24 -7.39 -4.96 1.82
C TYR A 24 -7.55 -3.72 0.94
N ASP A 25 -8.26 -2.72 1.47
CA ASP A 25 -8.39 -1.40 0.85
C ASP A 25 -7.13 -0.59 1.19
N VAL A 26 -6.24 -0.45 0.22
CA VAL A 26 -4.90 0.14 0.38
C VAL A 26 -4.83 1.48 -0.35
N THR A 27 -4.32 2.50 0.34
CA THR A 27 -4.00 3.80 -0.25
C THR A 27 -2.50 4.06 -0.12
N LEU A 28 -1.83 4.34 -1.23
CA LEU A 28 -0.43 4.74 -1.25
C LEU A 28 -0.35 6.26 -1.14
N ILE A 29 0.50 6.76 -0.24
CA ILE A 29 0.76 8.18 -0.03
C ILE A 29 2.25 8.39 -0.33
N ASP A 30 2.53 9.15 -1.38
CA ASP A 30 3.86 9.69 -1.66
C ASP A 30 3.83 11.20 -1.44
N GLY A 31 4.93 11.73 -0.90
CA GLY A 31 5.09 13.16 -0.61
C GLY A 31 5.28 14.00 -1.86
#